data_AF-A0A5M3YZX5-F1
#
_entry.id   AF-A0A5M3YZX5-F1
#
_cell.length_a   1.000
_cell.length_b   1.000
_cell.length_c   1.000
_cell.angle_alpha   90.00
_cell.angle_beta   90.00
_cell.angle_gamma   90.00
#
_symmetry.space_group_name_H-M   'P 1'
#
loop_
_entity.id
_entity.type
_entity.pdbx_description
1 polymer ?
#
loop_
_entity_poly.entity_id
_entity_poly.type
_entity_poly.pdbx_seq_one_letter_code
_entity_poly.pdbx_strand_id
1 'polypeptide(L)'
;MEILRQESSNPGKANDNKETLTAEAQWRLFKSLEILRTVLLNRQLQRRWSLEQQCMQKLPVQHRIRLIMFLEPVPPFTRWSGKDDDLQRLKDRVKHLKARIEKGKELAAEIERRMKIKRITYPPNFCHTCLSTKEVLCTRCGHKQRRPIQIFTIHQHIDPQFCVHTTANMPQNEYVERWQKLHGKRFDAEERARKREARESHQKSKDAQNLRGLRAKLMQQQRHKEKIQMRKRIKAQEERNVKSSSGDAEPKSAVPHYLLDRSEATNAKALSSAIKDKRNEKAAKFSVPIPKVRGISEEEMFKVVNTGKKTHKKSWKRMITKPTFVGQDFTRQNVKYERFIRPMGLRYKKANVTHPKLGVTVQLPIINVQKNPNNPLYTRLGVLSRGTVIEVNVSELGMVTTAGKVVWAKYAQITNNPENDGCVNAVLLV
;
A
#
# COMPACT_ATOMS: atom_id res chain seq x y z
N MET A 1 -16.11 17.75 -36.79
CA MET A 1 -15.84 16.98 -38.03
C MET A 1 -17.01 16.02 -38.23
N GLU A 2 -18.21 16.56 -38.42
CA GLU A 2 -19.42 15.74 -38.62
C GLU A 2 -20.54 16.56 -39.25
N ILE A 3 -20.20 17.34 -40.28
CA ILE A 3 -21.19 17.98 -41.19
C ILE A 3 -20.86 17.70 -42.67
N LEU A 4 -19.82 16.92 -43.00
CA LEU A 4 -19.45 16.64 -44.39
C LEU A 4 -19.29 15.15 -44.64
N ARG A 5 -20.39 14.41 -44.46
CA ARG A 5 -20.55 13.04 -44.94
C ARG A 5 -21.94 12.86 -45.50
N GLN A 6 -22.17 13.42 -46.68
CA GLN A 6 -23.19 12.95 -47.62
C GLN A 6 -22.90 13.68 -48.92
N GLU A 7 -22.42 12.92 -49.90
CA GLU A 7 -22.75 13.01 -51.32
C GLU A 7 -21.68 12.25 -52.12
N SER A 8 -22.09 11.07 -52.59
CA SER A 8 -21.40 10.29 -53.59
C SER A 8 -22.43 9.92 -54.65
N SER A 9 -22.40 10.57 -55.82
CA SER A 9 -22.82 9.97 -57.10
C SER A 9 -22.67 10.94 -58.28
N ASN A 10 -22.02 10.42 -59.32
CA ASN A 10 -22.00 10.79 -60.74
C ASN A 10 -20.95 11.77 -61.31
N PRO A 11 -20.34 11.41 -62.47
CA PRO A 11 -19.23 12.14 -63.08
C PRO A 11 -19.76 13.11 -64.15
N GLY A 12 -19.44 14.40 -63.99
CA GLY A 12 -19.82 15.40 -64.98
C GLY A 12 -19.25 16.76 -64.63
N LYS A 13 -18.24 17.16 -65.41
CA LYS A 13 -17.64 18.51 -65.54
C LYS A 13 -18.18 19.58 -64.59
N ALA A 14 -17.37 19.97 -63.60
CA ALA A 14 -17.50 21.26 -62.93
C ALA A 14 -16.11 21.87 -62.79
N ASN A 15 -15.96 23.06 -63.37
CA ASN A 15 -14.73 23.85 -63.40
C ASN A 15 -14.18 24.10 -62.00
N ASP A 16 -12.87 23.93 -61.86
CA ASP A 16 -12.07 24.32 -60.70
C ASP A 16 -12.09 25.84 -60.50
N ASN A 17 -13.11 26.36 -59.81
CA ASN A 17 -13.05 27.67 -59.16
C ASN A 17 -12.92 27.46 -57.65
N LYS A 18 -11.73 27.08 -57.20
CA LYS A 18 -11.35 27.25 -55.79
C LYS A 18 -11.02 28.73 -55.59
N GLU A 19 -11.98 29.50 -55.08
CA GLU A 19 -11.71 30.83 -54.53
C GLU A 19 -10.58 30.73 -53.50
N THR A 20 -9.39 31.21 -53.87
CA THR A 20 -8.23 31.18 -53.00
C THR A 20 -8.37 32.30 -51.97
N LEU A 21 -8.56 31.95 -50.70
CA LEU A 21 -8.57 32.89 -49.58
C LEU A 21 -7.34 33.80 -49.65
N THR A 22 -7.55 35.12 -49.60
CA THR A 22 -6.47 36.11 -49.56
C THR A 22 -5.50 35.80 -48.40
N ALA A 23 -4.20 36.06 -48.60
CA ALA A 23 -3.17 35.70 -47.62
C ALA A 23 -3.41 36.34 -46.24
N GLU A 24 -4.00 37.54 -46.20
CA GLU A 24 -4.40 38.21 -44.96
C GLU A 24 -5.57 37.49 -44.26
N ALA A 25 -6.56 37.00 -45.02
CA ALA A 25 -7.65 36.18 -44.46
C ALA A 25 -7.10 34.85 -43.91
N GLN A 26 -6.16 34.21 -44.61
CA GLN A 26 -5.47 33.02 -44.11
C GLN A 26 -4.72 33.31 -42.80
N TRP A 27 -4.00 34.42 -42.70
CA TRP A 27 -3.32 34.81 -41.47
C TRP A 27 -4.29 34.94 -40.28
N ARG A 28 -5.40 35.67 -40.45
CA ARG A 28 -6.41 35.85 -39.38
C ARG A 28 -7.01 34.51 -38.93
N LEU A 29 -7.27 33.61 -39.87
CA LEU A 29 -7.76 32.26 -39.58
C LEU A 29 -6.73 31.43 -38.80
N PHE A 30 -5.48 31.38 -39.24
CA PHE A 30 -4.44 30.61 -38.53
C PHE A 30 -4.09 31.23 -37.17
N LYS A 31 -4.16 32.56 -37.03
CA LYS A 31 -3.90 33.25 -35.76
C LYS A 31 -5.00 32.99 -34.73
N SER A 32 -6.27 33.00 -35.15
CA SER A 32 -7.38 32.59 -34.28
C SER A 32 -7.29 31.11 -33.89
N LEU A 33 -6.87 30.23 -34.81
CA LEU A 33 -6.60 28.82 -34.50
C LEU A 33 -5.44 28.63 -33.53
N GLU A 34 -4.40 29.44 -33.59
CA GLU A 34 -3.28 29.42 -32.64
C GLU A 34 -3.78 29.74 -31.21
N ILE A 35 -4.58 30.79 -31.05
CA ILE A 35 -5.17 31.19 -29.76
C ILE A 35 -6.11 30.09 -29.24
N LEU A 36 -7.03 29.60 -30.07
CA LEU A 36 -7.96 28.55 -29.65
C LEU A 36 -7.22 27.26 -29.27
N ARG A 37 -6.21 26.86 -30.03
CA ARG A 37 -5.44 25.64 -29.74
C ARG A 37 -4.56 25.79 -28.51
N THR A 38 -3.92 26.95 -28.27
CA THR A 38 -3.16 27.19 -27.03
C THR A 38 -4.06 27.13 -25.79
N VAL A 39 -5.26 27.72 -25.84
CA VAL A 39 -6.26 27.61 -24.76
C VAL A 39 -6.69 26.16 -24.54
N LEU A 40 -6.97 25.42 -25.63
CA LEU A 40 -7.34 24.00 -25.53
C LEU A 40 -6.20 23.14 -24.97
N LEU A 41 -4.96 23.40 -25.38
CA LEU A 41 -3.77 22.72 -24.87
C LEU A 41 -3.62 22.95 -23.37
N ASN A 42 -3.73 24.20 -22.91
CA ASN A 42 -3.66 24.54 -21.48
C ASN A 42 -4.77 23.85 -20.68
N ARG A 43 -6.00 23.80 -21.19
CA ARG A 43 -7.10 23.03 -20.57
C ARG A 43 -6.80 21.53 -20.50
N GLN A 44 -6.21 20.94 -21.54
CA GLN A 44 -5.81 19.53 -21.52
C GLN A 44 -4.66 19.25 -20.53
N LEU A 45 -3.67 20.15 -20.44
CA LEU A 45 -2.58 20.05 -19.47
C LEU A 45 -3.09 20.11 -18.03
N GLN A 46 -4.01 21.03 -17.73
CA GLN A 46 -4.67 21.13 -16.43
C GLN A 46 -5.51 19.88 -16.10
N ARG A 47 -6.29 19.38 -17.06
CA ARG A 47 -7.05 18.13 -16.89
C ARG A 47 -6.13 16.95 -16.58
N ARG A 48 -5.05 16.79 -17.35
CA ARG A 48 -4.07 15.73 -17.14
C ARG A 48 -3.40 15.84 -15.78
N TRP A 49 -2.99 17.04 -15.37
CA TRP A 49 -2.38 17.27 -14.06
C TRP A 49 -3.33 16.90 -12.92
N SER A 50 -4.60 17.27 -13.02
CA SER A 50 -5.62 16.88 -12.03
C SER A 50 -5.77 15.36 -11.90
N LEU A 51 -5.83 14.64 -13.03
CA LEU A 51 -5.87 13.17 -13.04
C LEU A 51 -4.59 12.56 -12.43
N GLU A 52 -3.42 13.10 -12.75
CA GLU A 52 -2.17 12.66 -12.15
C GLU A 52 -2.18 12.87 -10.63
N GLN A 53 -2.66 14.02 -10.12
CA GLN A 53 -2.79 14.27 -8.67
C GLN A 53 -3.73 13.28 -7.99
N GLN A 54 -4.91 13.01 -8.57
CA GLN A 54 -5.86 12.02 -8.04
C GLN A 54 -5.28 10.61 -7.98
N CYS A 55 -4.46 10.24 -8.97
CA CYS A 55 -3.74 8.97 -8.99
C CYS A 55 -2.73 8.89 -7.83
N MET A 56 -2.02 9.99 -7.58
CA MET A 56 -0.93 10.07 -6.61
C MET A 56 -1.40 10.22 -5.16
N GLN A 57 -2.59 10.78 -4.90
CA GLN A 57 -3.18 10.86 -3.57
C GLN A 57 -3.36 9.47 -2.92
N LYS A 58 -3.68 8.46 -3.74
CA LYS A 58 -3.86 7.07 -3.29
C LYS A 58 -2.55 6.36 -2.95
N LEU A 59 -1.41 6.93 -3.31
CA LEU A 59 -0.09 6.36 -3.08
C LEU A 59 0.57 6.91 -1.81
N PRO A 60 1.39 6.10 -1.10
CA PRO A 60 2.18 6.55 0.04
C PRO A 60 3.11 7.71 -0.34
N VAL A 61 3.39 8.62 0.61
CA VAL A 61 4.13 9.88 0.39
C VAL A 61 5.47 9.68 -0.35
N GLN A 62 6.20 8.61 0.00
CA GLN A 62 7.47 8.20 -0.62
C GLN A 62 7.38 7.90 -2.13
N HIS A 63 6.19 7.59 -2.66
CA HIS A 63 5.97 7.33 -4.08
C HIS A 63 5.34 8.52 -4.81
N ARG A 64 5.07 9.63 -4.11
CA ARG A 64 4.49 10.84 -4.72
C ARG A 64 5.58 11.64 -5.44
N ILE A 65 5.37 11.89 -6.72
CA ILE A 65 6.22 12.71 -7.61
C ILE A 65 5.57 14.09 -7.68
N ARG A 66 6.35 15.16 -7.48
CA ARG A 66 5.90 16.53 -7.68
C ARG A 66 6.06 16.87 -9.17
N LEU A 67 4.94 17.10 -9.85
CA LEU A 67 4.93 17.48 -11.26
C LEU A 67 4.76 18.99 -11.35
N ILE A 68 5.73 19.65 -12.00
CA ILE A 68 5.65 21.07 -12.33
C ILE A 68 4.87 21.19 -13.66
N MET A 69 3.81 21.99 -13.65
CA MET A 69 2.98 22.25 -14.83
C MET A 69 3.44 23.58 -15.45
N PHE A 70 3.86 23.53 -16.71
CA PHE A 70 4.15 24.71 -17.52
C PHE A 70 3.01 24.92 -18.51
N LEU A 71 2.30 26.04 -18.37
CA LEU A 71 1.26 26.45 -19.32
C LEU A 71 1.89 27.34 -20.39
N GLU A 72 1.42 27.23 -21.63
CA GLU A 72 1.88 28.12 -22.69
C GLU A 72 1.17 29.47 -22.58
N PRO A 73 1.89 30.60 -22.72
CA PRO A 73 1.26 31.90 -22.78
C PRO A 73 0.36 31.97 -24.02
N VAL A 74 -0.87 32.45 -23.84
CA VAL A 74 -1.80 32.65 -24.96
C VAL A 74 -1.32 33.86 -25.76
N PRO A 75 -1.03 33.70 -27.07
CA PRO A 75 -0.52 34.81 -27.87
C PRO A 75 -1.63 35.86 -28.11
N PRO A 76 -1.31 37.16 -28.12
CA PRO A 76 -2.26 38.20 -28.51
C PRO A 76 -2.60 38.09 -30.00
N PHE A 77 -3.76 38.60 -30.39
CA PHE A 77 -4.16 38.68 -31.79
C PHE A 77 -3.41 39.84 -32.47
N THR A 78 -2.54 39.52 -33.43
CA THR A 78 -1.67 40.49 -34.09
C THR A 78 -2.00 40.61 -35.59
N ARG A 79 -1.84 41.82 -36.14
CA ARG A 79 -1.93 42.05 -37.59
C ARG A 79 -0.78 41.36 -38.33
N TRP A 80 -1.01 40.97 -39.57
CA TRP A 80 0.01 40.33 -40.40
C TRP A 80 1.09 41.35 -40.81
N SER A 81 2.35 40.94 -40.73
CA SER A 81 3.53 41.70 -41.13
C SER A 81 3.74 41.77 -42.65
N GLY A 82 2.96 41.02 -43.45
CA GLY A 82 3.07 40.94 -44.91
C GLY A 82 4.18 40.02 -45.42
N LYS A 83 4.87 39.28 -44.54
CA LYS A 83 5.90 38.30 -44.92
C LYS A 83 5.32 36.89 -45.01
N ASP A 84 5.59 36.19 -46.11
CA ASP A 84 5.09 34.82 -46.34
C ASP A 84 5.71 33.79 -45.38
N ASP A 85 6.98 34.00 -44.98
CA ASP A 85 7.67 33.17 -43.99
C ASP A 85 6.93 33.13 -42.64
N ASP A 86 6.32 34.25 -42.24
CA ASP A 86 5.58 34.33 -40.98
C ASP A 86 4.30 33.49 -41.05
N LEU A 87 3.62 33.49 -42.20
CA LEU A 87 2.41 32.69 -42.41
C LEU A 87 2.74 31.20 -42.38
N GLN A 88 3.86 30.79 -42.99
CA GLN A 88 4.29 29.39 -42.96
C GLN A 88 4.70 28.94 -41.55
N ARG A 89 5.42 29.77 -40.80
CA ARG A 89 5.74 29.53 -39.38
C ARG A 89 4.48 29.41 -38.52
N LEU A 90 3.46 30.24 -38.77
CA LEU A 90 2.19 30.18 -38.06
C LEU A 90 1.43 28.88 -38.36
N LYS A 91 1.40 28.46 -39.63
CA LYS A 91 0.80 27.18 -40.07
C LYS A 91 1.48 25.99 -39.37
N ASP A 92 2.82 25.97 -39.32
CA ASP A 92 3.59 24.93 -38.65
C ASP A 92 3.36 24.91 -37.13
N ARG A 93 3.32 26.08 -36.50
CA ARG A 93 3.00 26.21 -35.06
C ARG A 93 1.60 25.70 -34.75
N VAL A 94 0.62 26.04 -35.58
CA VAL A 94 -0.77 25.58 -35.44
C VAL A 94 -0.87 24.06 -35.63
N LYS A 95 -0.12 23.48 -36.58
CA LYS A 95 0.00 22.02 -36.77
C LYS A 95 0.63 21.34 -35.56
N HIS A 96 1.70 21.92 -35.01
CA HIS A 96 2.37 21.43 -33.81
C HIS A 96 1.44 21.44 -32.58
N LEU A 97 0.72 22.54 -32.34
CA LEU A 97 -0.25 22.65 -31.25
C LEU A 97 -1.34 21.58 -31.36
N LYS A 98 -1.83 21.29 -32.57
CA LYS A 98 -2.82 20.23 -32.79
C LYS A 98 -2.28 18.85 -32.38
N ALA A 99 -1.09 18.49 -32.84
CA ALA A 99 -0.46 17.22 -32.48
C ALA A 99 -0.25 17.09 -30.96
N ARG A 100 0.13 18.18 -30.29
CA ARG A 100 0.25 18.21 -28.82
C ARG A 100 -1.07 18.01 -28.10
N ILE A 101 -2.14 18.62 -28.58
CA ILE A 101 -3.49 18.44 -28.02
C ILE A 101 -3.95 16.99 -28.20
N GLU A 102 -3.77 16.41 -29.38
CA GLU A 102 -4.15 15.02 -29.67
C GLU A 102 -3.39 14.05 -28.76
N LYS A 103 -2.06 14.21 -28.64
CA LYS A 103 -1.25 13.39 -27.71
C LYS A 103 -1.66 13.59 -26.24
N GLY A 104 -1.97 14.82 -25.84
CA GLY A 104 -2.48 15.13 -24.51
C GLY A 104 -3.79 14.40 -24.20
N LYS A 105 -4.71 14.34 -25.17
CA LYS A 105 -5.98 13.58 -25.05
C LYS A 105 -5.74 12.08 -24.93
N GLU A 106 -4.84 11.50 -25.73
CA GLU A 106 -4.46 10.09 -25.63
C GLU A 106 -3.92 9.74 -24.24
N LEU A 107 -3.01 10.57 -23.71
CA LEU A 107 -2.42 10.36 -22.38
C LEU A 107 -3.45 10.49 -21.26
N ALA A 108 -4.36 11.47 -21.34
CA ALA A 108 -5.44 11.61 -20.36
C ALA A 108 -6.39 10.40 -20.38
N ALA A 109 -6.79 9.93 -21.57
CA ALA A 109 -7.62 8.74 -21.73
C ALA A 109 -6.91 7.47 -21.20
N GLU A 110 -5.60 7.35 -21.42
CA GLU A 110 -4.80 6.25 -20.88
C GLU A 110 -4.73 6.26 -19.34
N ILE A 111 -4.57 7.45 -18.73
CA ILE A 111 -4.61 7.58 -17.27
C ILE A 111 -5.99 7.16 -16.73
N GLU A 112 -7.07 7.62 -17.35
CA GLU A 112 -8.44 7.23 -16.97
C GLU A 112 -8.68 5.72 -17.12
N ARG A 113 -8.15 5.09 -18.18
CA ARG A 113 -8.19 3.62 -18.34
C ARG A 113 -7.42 2.91 -17.24
N ARG A 114 -6.20 3.35 -16.91
CA ARG A 114 -5.39 2.77 -15.82
C ARG A 114 -6.05 2.92 -14.46
N MET A 115 -6.69 4.06 -14.18
CA MET A 115 -7.44 4.27 -12.95
C MET A 115 -8.58 3.26 -12.74
N LYS A 116 -9.16 2.72 -13.83
CA LYS A 116 -10.18 1.65 -13.75
C LYS A 116 -9.56 0.27 -13.47
N ILE A 117 -8.29 0.05 -13.80
CA ILE A 117 -7.58 -1.22 -13.64
C ILE A 117 -6.88 -1.25 -12.27
N LYS A 118 -7.40 -2.04 -11.32
CA LYS A 118 -6.90 -2.12 -9.93
C LYS A 118 -5.41 -2.51 -9.78
N ARG A 119 -4.78 -3.10 -10.79
CA ARG A 119 -3.39 -3.58 -10.74
C ARG A 119 -2.34 -2.52 -11.13
N ILE A 120 -2.74 -1.43 -11.79
CA ILE A 120 -1.80 -0.41 -12.31
C ILE A 120 -2.26 0.95 -11.81
N THR A 121 -1.67 1.42 -10.71
CA THR A 121 -2.03 2.71 -10.07
C THR A 121 -1.05 3.84 -10.37
N TYR A 122 -0.17 3.68 -11.36
CA TYR A 122 0.84 4.69 -11.68
C TYR A 122 0.51 5.39 -13.00
N PRO A 123 0.61 6.73 -13.05
CA PRO A 123 0.47 7.47 -14.30
C PRO A 123 1.61 7.12 -15.27
N PRO A 124 1.43 7.29 -16.59
CA PRO A 124 2.48 7.06 -17.55
C PRO A 124 3.71 7.94 -17.29
N ASN A 125 4.90 7.43 -17.61
CA ASN A 125 6.19 8.10 -17.42
C ASN A 125 6.51 9.12 -18.53
N PHE A 126 5.55 10.00 -18.82
CA PHE A 126 5.69 11.06 -19.82
C PHE A 126 5.70 12.44 -19.15
N CYS A 127 6.57 13.36 -19.57
CA CYS A 127 6.71 14.69 -18.99
C CYS A 127 5.80 15.69 -19.72
N HIS A 128 5.43 16.80 -19.07
CA HIS A 128 4.61 17.85 -19.70
C HIS A 128 5.42 18.73 -20.67
N THR A 129 6.76 18.72 -20.56
CA THR A 129 7.70 19.55 -21.34
C THR A 129 8.25 18.87 -22.61
N CYS A 130 8.16 17.54 -22.74
CA CYS A 130 8.84 16.75 -23.77
C CYS A 130 8.14 16.76 -25.15
N LEU A 131 7.22 17.70 -25.36
CA LEU A 131 6.43 17.82 -26.58
C LEU A 131 6.98 18.90 -27.54
N SER A 132 8.21 19.39 -27.34
CA SER A 132 8.73 20.57 -28.04
C SER A 132 9.68 20.32 -29.21
N THR A 133 9.99 19.07 -29.58
CA THR A 133 10.90 18.81 -30.71
C THR A 133 10.34 17.76 -31.65
N LYS A 134 10.57 17.96 -32.95
CA LYS A 134 10.11 17.13 -34.07
C LYS A 134 10.38 15.64 -33.79
N GLU A 135 9.43 14.80 -34.21
CA GLU A 135 9.30 13.35 -34.00
C GLU A 135 8.77 12.91 -32.62
N VAL A 136 7.44 12.68 -32.60
CA VAL A 136 6.69 12.19 -31.43
C VAL A 136 6.73 10.66 -31.39
N LEU A 137 7.92 10.10 -31.24
CA LEU A 137 8.13 8.67 -30.97
C LEU A 137 9.14 8.50 -29.85
N CYS A 138 8.70 8.69 -28.60
CA CYS A 138 9.46 8.22 -27.44
C CYS A 138 8.51 7.85 -26.30
N THR A 139 8.59 6.59 -25.85
CA THR A 139 7.74 6.01 -24.78
C THR A 139 8.25 6.32 -23.37
N ARG A 140 9.35 7.08 -23.22
CA ARG A 140 9.90 7.53 -21.93
C ARG A 140 10.62 8.87 -22.07
N CYS A 141 10.55 9.69 -21.03
CA CYS A 141 11.37 10.89 -20.89
C CYS A 141 12.12 10.90 -19.55
N GLY A 142 13.37 11.36 -19.54
CA GLY A 142 14.29 11.30 -18.40
C GLY A 142 14.08 12.30 -17.26
N HIS A 143 13.07 13.18 -17.31
CA HIS A 143 12.99 14.34 -16.41
C HIS A 143 12.14 14.16 -15.13
N LYS A 144 11.98 12.95 -14.58
CA LYS A 144 11.26 12.76 -13.29
C LYS A 144 12.24 12.49 -12.14
N GLN A 145 12.60 13.52 -11.38
CA GLN A 145 13.30 13.35 -10.09
C GLN A 145 12.33 12.77 -9.04
N ARG A 146 12.70 11.61 -8.46
CA ARG A 146 12.12 11.13 -7.19
C ARG A 146 12.83 11.87 -6.05
N ARG A 147 12.09 12.41 -5.07
CA ARG A 147 12.72 13.02 -3.89
C ARG A 147 13.46 11.95 -3.06
N PRO A 148 14.74 12.14 -2.71
CA PRO A 148 15.28 11.63 -1.45
C PRO A 148 14.79 12.51 -0.29
N ILE A 149 14.63 11.89 0.87
CA ILE A 149 14.32 12.53 2.14
C ILE A 149 15.58 13.29 2.58
N GLN A 150 15.53 14.62 2.69
CA GLN A 150 16.27 15.41 3.70
C GLN A 150 15.95 16.93 3.59
N ILE A 151 15.68 17.49 4.78
CA ILE A 151 16.02 18.82 5.33
C ILE A 151 16.14 19.99 4.35
N PHE A 152 15.35 21.05 4.58
CA PHE A 152 15.68 22.39 4.10
C PHE A 152 15.53 23.43 5.21
N THR A 153 16.68 23.89 5.66
CA THR A 153 16.93 25.21 6.25
C THR A 153 16.93 26.26 5.14
N ILE A 154 16.18 27.34 5.37
CA ILE A 154 16.39 28.77 5.04
C ILE A 154 17.19 29.13 3.77
N HIS A 155 16.52 29.80 2.82
CA HIS A 155 16.97 31.03 2.13
C HIS A 155 15.71 31.68 1.51
N GLN A 156 15.21 32.75 2.13
CA GLN A 156 15.41 34.16 1.77
C GLN A 156 14.56 34.65 0.57
N HIS A 157 13.62 35.54 0.94
CA HIS A 157 13.08 36.68 0.20
C HIS A 157 13.26 36.72 -1.32
N ILE A 158 12.14 36.54 -2.02
CA ILE A 158 11.80 37.31 -3.22
C ILE A 158 10.37 37.80 -3.02
N ASP A 159 10.19 39.11 -3.11
CA ASP A 159 8.94 39.82 -2.87
C ASP A 159 7.81 39.39 -3.85
N PRO A 160 6.56 39.25 -3.39
CA PRO A 160 5.44 38.91 -4.23
C PRO A 160 4.76 40.19 -4.75
N GLN A 161 5.31 40.83 -5.76
CA GLN A 161 4.54 41.76 -6.60
C GLN A 161 4.14 41.04 -7.89
N PHE A 162 2.84 41.04 -8.19
CA PHE A 162 2.17 40.32 -9.28
C PHE A 162 1.84 38.84 -9.03
N CYS A 163 1.23 38.54 -7.90
CA CYS A 163 0.18 37.52 -7.88
C CYS A 163 -1.17 38.21 -8.13
N VAL A 164 -1.67 38.16 -9.36
CA VAL A 164 -3.11 38.31 -9.60
C VAL A 164 -3.76 37.13 -8.88
N HIS A 165 -4.18 37.40 -7.65
CA HIS A 165 -4.97 36.49 -6.85
C HIS A 165 -6.28 36.29 -7.62
N THR A 166 -6.36 35.25 -8.45
CA THR A 166 -7.62 34.54 -8.53
C THR A 166 -7.78 33.92 -7.16
N THR A 167 -8.41 34.67 -6.26
CA THR A 167 -8.96 34.16 -5.03
C THR A 167 -9.87 33.00 -5.46
N ALA A 168 -9.34 31.78 -5.40
CA ALA A 168 -10.18 30.63 -5.27
C ALA A 168 -10.97 30.90 -3.99
N ASN A 169 -12.19 31.43 -4.15
CA ASN A 169 -13.16 31.53 -3.08
C ASN A 169 -13.36 30.10 -2.60
N MET A 170 -12.54 29.69 -1.63
CA MET A 170 -12.87 28.55 -0.80
C MET A 170 -14.22 28.91 -0.19
N PRO A 171 -15.25 28.10 -0.42
CA PRO A 171 -16.56 28.44 0.10
C PRO A 171 -16.43 28.49 1.62
N GLN A 172 -16.65 29.68 2.18
CA GLN A 172 -16.47 29.92 3.61
C GLN A 172 -17.63 29.28 4.38
N ASN A 173 -17.32 28.66 5.52
CA ASN A 173 -18.28 28.04 6.44
C ASN A 173 -19.09 26.86 5.85
N GLU A 174 -20.12 26.40 6.57
CA GLU A 174 -21.09 25.38 6.13
C GLU A 174 -22.12 25.96 5.14
N TYR A 175 -21.63 26.48 4.02
CA TYR A 175 -22.45 27.12 3.00
C TYR A 175 -23.54 26.21 2.41
N VAL A 176 -23.33 24.89 2.37
CA VAL A 176 -24.34 23.90 1.91
C VAL A 176 -25.47 23.76 2.92
N GLU A 177 -25.18 23.71 4.21
CA GLU A 177 -26.21 23.67 5.25
C GLU A 177 -26.96 25.00 5.32
N ARG A 178 -26.23 26.13 5.23
CA ARG A 178 -26.82 27.46 5.13
C ARG A 178 -27.76 27.56 3.93
N TRP A 179 -27.34 27.08 2.76
CA TRP A 179 -28.17 27.06 1.56
C TRP A 179 -29.41 26.18 1.74
N GLN A 180 -29.28 25.01 2.39
CA GLN A 180 -30.44 24.16 2.72
C GLN A 180 -31.39 24.80 3.74
N LYS A 181 -30.88 25.59 4.70
CA LYS A 181 -31.72 26.34 5.65
C LYS A 181 -32.45 27.50 4.98
N LEU A 182 -31.81 28.18 4.02
CA LEU A 182 -32.37 29.35 3.31
C LEU A 182 -33.33 28.96 2.17
N HIS A 183 -32.97 27.95 1.39
CA HIS A 183 -33.68 27.57 0.16
C HIS A 183 -34.32 26.18 0.24
N GLY A 184 -34.17 25.48 1.36
CA GLY A 184 -34.66 24.12 1.53
C GLY A 184 -33.83 23.08 0.79
N LYS A 185 -34.31 21.84 0.84
CA LYS A 185 -33.84 20.77 -0.04
C LYS A 185 -34.71 20.76 -1.29
N ARG A 186 -34.25 20.03 -2.31
CA ARG A 186 -35.06 19.75 -3.51
C ARG A 186 -36.41 19.16 -3.08
N PHE A 187 -37.52 19.64 -3.66
CA PHE A 187 -38.88 19.26 -3.26
C PHE A 187 -39.14 17.73 -3.26
N ASP A 188 -38.47 16.96 -4.13
CA ASP A 188 -38.62 15.50 -4.22
C ASP A 188 -37.53 14.71 -3.46
N ALA A 189 -36.72 15.38 -2.64
CA ALA A 189 -35.60 14.74 -1.93
C ALA A 189 -36.08 13.67 -0.94
N GLU A 190 -37.12 13.97 -0.16
CA GLU A 190 -37.68 13.08 0.85
C GLU A 190 -38.34 11.86 0.21
N GLU A 191 -39.13 12.07 -0.85
CA GLU A 191 -39.73 10.98 -1.60
C GLU A 191 -38.69 10.03 -2.20
N ARG A 192 -37.60 10.59 -2.76
CA ARG A 192 -36.50 9.80 -3.33
C ARG A 192 -35.75 9.03 -2.25
N ALA A 193 -35.51 9.63 -1.08
CA ALA A 193 -34.85 8.98 0.04
C ALA A 193 -35.70 7.80 0.55
N ARG A 194 -37.00 8.04 0.82
CA ARG A 194 -37.95 7.00 1.20
C ARG A 194 -38.01 5.85 0.19
N LYS A 195 -38.13 6.17 -1.11
CA LYS A 195 -38.13 5.16 -2.19
C LYS A 195 -36.77 4.43 -2.29
N ARG A 196 -35.66 5.05 -1.92
CA ARG A 196 -34.33 4.40 -1.92
C ARG A 196 -34.20 3.40 -0.77
N GLU A 197 -34.58 3.79 0.44
CA GLU A 197 -34.57 2.93 1.63
C GLU A 197 -35.50 1.72 1.44
N ALA A 198 -36.72 1.94 0.94
CA ALA A 198 -37.66 0.86 0.64
C ALA A 198 -37.11 -0.15 -0.39
N ARG A 199 -36.39 0.33 -1.42
CA ARG A 199 -35.77 -0.53 -2.45
C ARG A 199 -34.49 -1.21 -1.99
N GLU A 200 -33.88 -0.76 -0.90
CA GLU A 200 -32.58 -1.24 -0.45
C GLU A 200 -32.62 -2.72 -0.06
N SER A 201 -33.71 -3.19 0.55
CA SER A 201 -33.90 -4.61 0.92
C SER A 201 -33.90 -5.54 -0.31
N HIS A 202 -34.62 -5.15 -1.36
CA HIS A 202 -34.67 -5.88 -2.63
C HIS A 202 -33.33 -5.83 -3.36
N GLN A 203 -32.70 -4.64 -3.41
CA GLN A 203 -31.38 -4.47 -4.03
C GLN A 203 -30.34 -5.34 -3.31
N LYS A 204 -30.36 -5.35 -1.98
CA LYS A 204 -29.54 -6.23 -1.14
C LYS A 204 -29.78 -7.71 -1.51
N SER A 205 -31.02 -8.16 -1.58
CA SER A 205 -31.33 -9.56 -1.93
C SER A 205 -30.83 -9.92 -3.34
N LYS A 206 -31.09 -9.04 -4.31
CA LYS A 206 -30.64 -9.15 -5.70
C LYS A 206 -29.12 -9.23 -5.80
N ASP A 207 -28.41 -8.37 -5.09
CA ASP A 207 -26.95 -8.35 -5.08
C ASP A 207 -26.38 -9.63 -4.46
N ALA A 208 -27.03 -10.19 -3.44
CA ALA A 208 -26.59 -11.46 -2.85
C ALA A 208 -26.67 -12.64 -3.82
N GLN A 209 -27.71 -12.68 -4.66
CA GLN A 209 -27.92 -13.75 -5.65
C GLN A 209 -27.08 -13.57 -6.91
N ASN A 210 -26.86 -12.32 -7.33
CA ASN A 210 -26.30 -12.02 -8.65
C ASN A 210 -24.82 -11.63 -8.63
N LEU A 211 -24.28 -11.14 -7.50
CA LEU A 211 -22.85 -10.87 -7.41
C LEU A 211 -22.07 -12.18 -7.53
N ARG A 212 -21.00 -12.16 -8.34
CA ARG A 212 -20.12 -13.31 -8.55
C ARG A 212 -18.69 -13.01 -8.09
N GLY A 213 -17.93 -14.08 -7.79
CA GLY A 213 -16.51 -14.00 -7.44
C GLY A 213 -16.21 -13.25 -6.15
N LEU A 214 -15.14 -12.45 -6.14
CA LEU A 214 -14.68 -11.74 -4.94
C LEU A 214 -15.71 -10.73 -4.41
N ARG A 215 -16.51 -10.12 -5.29
CA ARG A 215 -17.55 -9.16 -4.88
C ARG A 215 -18.62 -9.82 -4.02
N ALA A 216 -19.04 -11.03 -4.40
CA ALA A 216 -19.99 -11.82 -3.63
C ALA A 216 -19.42 -12.18 -2.24
N LYS A 217 -18.15 -12.62 -2.20
CA LYS A 217 -17.46 -12.95 -0.94
C LYS A 217 -17.36 -11.77 0.01
N LEU A 218 -16.98 -10.59 -0.49
CA LEU A 218 -16.88 -9.37 0.32
C LEU A 218 -18.25 -8.93 0.85
N MET A 219 -19.28 -8.99 -0.01
CA MET A 219 -20.64 -8.63 0.36
C MET A 219 -21.20 -9.55 1.46
N GLN A 220 -20.97 -10.86 1.35
CA GLN A 220 -21.37 -11.83 2.37
C GLN A 220 -20.59 -11.64 3.67
N GLN A 221 -19.28 -11.35 3.59
CA GLN A 221 -18.46 -11.06 4.78
C GLN A 221 -18.95 -9.79 5.50
N GLN A 222 -19.30 -8.75 4.76
CA GLN A 222 -19.86 -7.52 5.31
C GLN A 222 -21.19 -7.80 6.03
N ARG A 223 -22.11 -8.53 5.37
CA ARG A 223 -23.38 -8.94 5.99
C ARG A 223 -23.21 -9.78 7.25
N HIS A 224 -22.26 -10.69 7.25
CA HIS A 224 -21.96 -11.50 8.44
C HIS A 224 -21.53 -10.62 9.61
N LYS A 225 -20.68 -9.61 9.37
CA LYS A 225 -20.29 -8.63 10.38
C LYS A 225 -21.48 -7.78 10.87
N GLU A 226 -22.32 -7.29 9.96
CA GLU A 226 -23.53 -6.52 10.30
C GLU A 226 -24.49 -7.33 11.18
N LYS A 227 -24.73 -8.61 10.84
CA LYS A 227 -25.56 -9.51 11.65
C LYS A 227 -24.98 -9.73 13.04
N ILE A 228 -23.68 -9.97 13.16
CA ILE A 228 -23.01 -10.13 14.47
C ILE A 228 -23.12 -8.84 15.28
N GLN A 229 -22.89 -7.69 14.67
CA GLN A 229 -22.98 -6.40 15.35
C GLN A 229 -24.39 -6.13 15.86
N MET A 230 -25.42 -6.38 15.05
CA MET A 230 -26.81 -6.23 15.47
C MET A 230 -27.19 -7.23 16.56
N ARG A 231 -26.78 -8.50 16.45
CA ARG A 231 -27.00 -9.50 17.50
C ARG A 231 -26.36 -9.09 18.82
N LYS A 232 -25.12 -8.58 18.81
CA LYS A 232 -24.45 -8.08 20.01
C LYS A 232 -25.16 -6.87 20.62
N ARG A 233 -25.68 -5.94 19.78
CA ARG A 233 -26.44 -4.77 20.25
C ARG A 233 -27.77 -5.17 20.87
N ILE A 234 -28.52 -6.06 20.23
CA ILE A 234 -29.79 -6.58 20.74
C ILE A 234 -29.53 -7.29 22.07
N LYS A 235 -28.55 -8.20 22.12
CA LYS A 235 -28.17 -8.91 23.35
C LYS A 235 -27.77 -7.96 24.48
N ALA A 236 -26.94 -6.96 24.21
CA ALA A 236 -26.55 -5.98 25.22
C ALA A 236 -27.74 -5.12 25.71
N GLN A 237 -28.73 -4.84 24.84
CA GLN A 237 -29.93 -4.11 25.23
C GLN A 237 -30.90 -4.99 26.03
N GLU A 238 -31.07 -6.25 25.65
CA GLU A 238 -31.84 -7.25 26.41
C GLU A 238 -31.23 -7.46 27.80
N GLU A 239 -29.91 -7.66 27.89
CA GLU A 239 -29.17 -7.79 29.15
C GLU A 239 -29.25 -6.52 30.01
N ARG A 240 -29.31 -5.32 29.41
CA ARG A 240 -29.51 -4.07 30.16
C ARG A 240 -30.94 -3.94 30.70
N ASN A 241 -31.92 -4.39 29.92
CA ASN A 241 -33.33 -4.32 30.29
C ASN A 241 -33.68 -5.34 31.37
N VAL A 242 -33.04 -6.51 31.35
CA VAL A 242 -33.01 -7.45 32.46
C VAL A 242 -32.04 -6.90 33.50
N LYS A 243 -32.51 -5.97 34.35
CA LYS A 243 -31.84 -5.75 35.64
C LYS A 243 -31.91 -7.08 36.37
N SER A 244 -30.83 -7.83 36.35
CA SER A 244 -30.69 -8.94 37.27
C SER A 244 -30.81 -8.34 38.67
N SER A 245 -31.95 -8.59 39.34
CA SER A 245 -32.13 -8.41 40.79
C SER A 245 -31.31 -9.42 41.59
N SER A 246 -30.18 -9.82 41.03
CA SER A 246 -29.08 -10.50 41.65
C SER A 246 -27.89 -9.59 41.36
N GLY A 247 -27.48 -8.82 42.37
CA GLY A 247 -26.05 -8.62 42.52
C GLY A 247 -25.40 -9.99 42.43
N ASP A 248 -24.26 -10.06 41.74
CA ASP A 248 -23.44 -11.26 41.59
C ASP A 248 -23.71 -12.23 42.74
N ALA A 249 -24.34 -13.37 42.44
CA ALA A 249 -24.45 -14.42 43.43
C ALA A 249 -23.01 -14.67 43.87
N GLU A 250 -22.69 -14.26 45.09
CA GLU A 250 -21.34 -14.27 45.62
C GLU A 250 -20.73 -15.64 45.31
N PRO A 251 -19.52 -15.70 44.73
CA PRO A 251 -18.90 -16.97 44.46
C PRO A 251 -18.90 -17.76 45.77
N LYS A 252 -19.54 -18.94 45.78
CA LYS A 252 -19.77 -19.78 46.97
C LYS A 252 -18.49 -20.15 47.74
N SER A 253 -17.33 -19.81 47.22
CA SER A 253 -16.08 -19.65 47.94
C SER A 253 -15.47 -18.29 47.60
N ALA A 254 -15.49 -17.34 48.53
CA ALA A 254 -14.76 -16.09 48.41
C ALA A 254 -13.26 -16.40 48.39
N VAL A 255 -12.65 -16.35 47.22
CA VAL A 255 -11.22 -16.52 47.05
C VAL A 255 -10.56 -15.15 47.24
N PRO A 256 -9.48 -15.03 48.01
CA PRO A 256 -8.76 -13.76 48.16
C PRO A 256 -8.39 -13.16 46.81
N HIS A 257 -8.35 -11.83 46.69
CA HIS A 257 -8.16 -11.15 45.39
C HIS A 257 -6.90 -11.64 44.62
N TYR A 258 -5.84 -11.99 45.33
CA TYR A 258 -4.58 -12.52 44.77
C TYR A 258 -4.63 -13.98 44.28
N LEU A 259 -5.74 -14.69 44.52
CA LEU A 259 -5.99 -16.07 44.10
C LEU A 259 -7.12 -16.20 43.05
N LEU A 260 -7.90 -15.14 42.80
CA LEU A 260 -8.99 -15.12 41.80
C LEU A 260 -8.48 -15.46 40.38
N ASP A 261 -7.28 -14.99 40.03
CA ASP A 261 -6.66 -15.23 38.71
C ASP A 261 -5.81 -16.52 38.63
N ARG A 262 -5.78 -17.31 39.71
CA ARG A 262 -4.91 -18.51 39.84
C ARG A 262 -5.68 -19.83 40.00
N SER A 263 -7.00 -19.84 39.86
CA SER A 263 -7.82 -21.00 40.20
C SER A 263 -7.57 -22.20 39.28
N GLU A 264 -6.85 -23.21 39.78
CA GLU A 264 -6.98 -24.59 39.34
C GLU A 264 -8.30 -25.16 39.86
N ALA A 265 -9.03 -25.87 38.99
CA ALA A 265 -10.34 -26.44 39.30
C ALA A 265 -10.23 -27.54 40.37
N THR A 266 -10.79 -27.31 41.55
CA THR A 266 -10.84 -28.28 42.64
C THR A 266 -12.04 -29.21 42.47
N ASN A 267 -11.80 -30.40 41.90
CA ASN A 267 -12.74 -31.53 41.98
C ASN A 267 -12.07 -32.67 42.76
N ALA A 268 -12.68 -33.09 43.87
CA ALA A 268 -12.12 -34.10 44.79
C ALA A 268 -11.83 -35.49 44.17
N LYS A 269 -12.31 -35.77 42.95
CA LYS A 269 -11.90 -36.95 42.15
C LYS A 269 -10.52 -36.84 41.49
N ALA A 270 -9.87 -35.67 41.56
CA ALA A 270 -8.58 -35.40 40.93
C ALA A 270 -7.37 -35.87 41.77
N LEU A 271 -7.52 -36.25 43.04
CA LEU A 271 -6.39 -36.62 43.90
C LEU A 271 -5.70 -37.94 43.47
N SER A 272 -6.46 -38.88 42.93
CA SER A 272 -5.93 -40.18 42.46
C SER A 272 -5.36 -40.11 41.03
N SER A 273 -5.93 -39.25 40.17
CA SER A 273 -5.31 -38.92 38.88
C SER A 273 -4.08 -38.02 39.08
N ALA A 274 -4.08 -37.14 40.09
CA ALA A 274 -2.97 -36.25 40.43
C ALA A 274 -1.65 -36.97 40.77
N ILE A 275 -1.64 -38.25 41.16
CA ILE A 275 -0.37 -38.99 41.36
C ILE A 275 0.23 -39.43 40.02
N LYS A 276 -0.61 -39.88 39.08
CA LYS A 276 -0.18 -40.18 37.70
C LYS A 276 0.14 -38.89 36.95
N ASP A 277 -0.68 -37.86 37.14
CA ASP A 277 -0.45 -36.53 36.60
C ASP A 277 0.79 -35.89 37.24
N LYS A 278 1.09 -36.06 38.54
CA LYS A 278 2.38 -35.60 39.15
C LYS A 278 3.60 -36.29 38.56
N ARG A 279 3.51 -37.58 38.19
CA ARG A 279 4.60 -38.30 37.50
C ARG A 279 4.76 -37.79 36.05
N ASN A 280 3.67 -37.56 35.35
CA ASN A 280 3.66 -36.98 34.00
C ASN A 280 4.04 -35.48 34.00
N GLU A 281 3.67 -34.73 35.04
CA GLU A 281 3.95 -33.32 35.26
C GLU A 281 5.42 -33.08 35.53
N LYS A 282 6.14 -33.96 36.24
CA LYS A 282 7.59 -33.79 36.41
C LYS A 282 8.32 -33.71 35.07
N ALA A 283 7.88 -34.50 34.08
CA ALA A 283 8.41 -34.44 32.71
C ALA A 283 7.79 -33.30 31.89
N ALA A 284 6.49 -33.02 32.06
CA ALA A 284 5.78 -31.98 31.31
C ALA A 284 6.07 -30.54 31.81
N LYS A 285 6.49 -30.37 33.07
CA LYS A 285 6.77 -29.08 33.71
C LYS A 285 7.98 -28.36 33.10
N PHE A 286 8.94 -29.13 32.59
CA PHE A 286 10.10 -28.61 31.85
C PHE A 286 9.96 -28.83 30.34
N SER A 287 8.78 -29.23 29.87
CA SER A 287 8.55 -29.36 28.44
C SER A 287 8.50 -27.97 27.80
N VAL A 288 9.26 -27.83 26.73
CA VAL A 288 9.28 -26.61 25.92
C VAL A 288 7.93 -26.51 25.17
N PRO A 289 7.35 -25.30 24.95
CA PRO A 289 6.01 -25.14 24.37
C PRO A 289 5.76 -25.88 23.04
N ILE A 290 6.81 -26.00 22.22
CA ILE A 290 6.79 -26.80 20.98
C ILE A 290 7.84 -27.91 21.12
N PRO A 291 7.46 -29.12 21.56
CA PRO A 291 8.43 -30.20 21.77
C PRO A 291 8.83 -30.89 20.46
N LYS A 292 7.88 -31.10 19.55
CA LYS A 292 8.10 -31.77 18.26
C LYS A 292 7.83 -30.80 17.12
N VAL A 293 8.83 -30.63 16.26
CA VAL A 293 8.75 -29.77 15.06
C VAL A 293 8.77 -30.65 13.82
N ARG A 294 8.18 -30.17 12.73
CA ARG A 294 8.31 -30.77 11.41
C ARG A 294 9.80 -30.85 11.02
N GLY A 295 10.23 -32.03 10.60
CA GLY A 295 11.55 -32.25 10.01
C GLY A 295 11.73 -31.43 8.74
N ILE A 296 12.86 -30.74 8.63
CA ILE A 296 13.24 -29.97 7.44
C ILE A 296 14.23 -30.82 6.64
N SER A 297 13.98 -31.01 5.34
CA SER A 297 14.93 -31.68 4.45
C SER A 297 16.13 -30.78 4.14
N GLU A 298 17.29 -31.39 3.86
CA GLU A 298 18.48 -30.61 3.52
C GLU A 298 18.33 -29.84 2.20
N GLU A 299 17.55 -30.38 1.26
CA GLU A 299 17.23 -29.73 -0.02
C GLU A 299 16.42 -28.43 0.18
N GLU A 300 15.47 -28.43 1.11
CA GLU A 300 14.68 -27.24 1.46
C GLU A 300 15.56 -26.17 2.12
N MET A 301 16.52 -26.60 2.95
CA MET A 301 17.43 -25.72 3.68
C MET A 301 18.53 -25.11 2.80
N PHE A 302 19.09 -25.91 1.88
CA PHE A 302 20.27 -25.54 1.11
C PHE A 302 19.98 -25.48 -0.39
N LYS A 303 19.99 -24.27 -0.93
CA LYS A 303 20.00 -24.05 -2.37
C LYS A 303 21.40 -24.27 -2.94
N VAL A 304 21.51 -25.09 -3.97
CA VAL A 304 22.76 -25.31 -4.70
C VAL A 304 23.15 -24.04 -5.47
N VAL A 305 24.41 -23.62 -5.36
CA VAL A 305 24.96 -22.48 -6.12
C VAL A 305 26.04 -22.97 -7.08
N ASN A 306 25.79 -22.76 -8.37
CA ASN A 306 26.68 -23.19 -9.43
C ASN A 306 27.69 -22.10 -9.82
N THR A 307 28.97 -22.48 -9.97
CA THR A 307 30.09 -21.58 -10.24
C THR A 307 30.83 -21.97 -11.53
N GLY A 308 31.44 -20.97 -12.20
CA GLY A 308 32.20 -21.14 -13.44
C GLY A 308 31.61 -20.35 -14.61
N LYS A 309 32.47 -19.77 -15.47
CA LYS A 309 32.08 -18.78 -16.49
C LYS A 309 31.21 -19.32 -17.63
N LYS A 310 31.50 -20.53 -18.15
CA LYS A 310 30.88 -21.02 -19.39
C LYS A 310 29.82 -22.10 -19.17
N THR A 311 30.03 -23.01 -18.24
CA THR A 311 29.15 -24.19 -18.09
C THR A 311 28.63 -24.41 -16.67
N HIS A 312 28.95 -23.51 -15.72
CA HIS A 312 28.45 -23.58 -14.34
C HIS A 312 28.49 -25.01 -13.71
N LYS A 313 29.49 -25.83 -14.06
CA LYS A 313 29.54 -27.25 -13.64
C LYS A 313 29.86 -27.46 -12.16
N LYS A 314 30.45 -26.46 -11.50
CA LYS A 314 30.94 -26.60 -10.11
C LYS A 314 29.84 -26.19 -9.13
N SER A 315 29.25 -27.15 -8.45
CA SER A 315 28.11 -26.99 -7.55
C SER A 315 28.46 -27.28 -6.08
N TRP A 316 29.66 -26.93 -5.61
CA TRP A 316 30.10 -27.24 -4.24
C TRP A 316 29.56 -26.28 -3.17
N LYS A 317 29.08 -25.10 -3.58
CA LYS A 317 28.54 -24.08 -2.68
C LYS A 317 27.05 -24.32 -2.36
N ARG A 318 26.66 -23.96 -1.14
CA ARG A 318 25.30 -24.12 -0.60
C ARG A 318 24.85 -22.80 -0.01
N MET A 319 23.75 -22.25 -0.49
CA MET A 319 23.13 -21.05 0.06
C MET A 319 22.01 -21.46 1.00
N ILE A 320 22.02 -20.90 2.20
CA ILE A 320 20.95 -21.11 3.18
C ILE A 320 19.76 -20.25 2.79
N THR A 321 18.60 -20.89 2.64
CA THR A 321 17.33 -20.26 2.27
C THR A 321 16.54 -19.74 3.47
N LYS A 322 16.83 -20.28 4.66
CA LYS A 322 16.13 -19.94 5.90
C LYS A 322 16.77 -18.76 6.63
N PRO A 323 15.99 -18.02 7.43
CA PRO A 323 16.51 -16.99 8.34
C PRO A 323 17.64 -17.49 9.22
N THR A 324 18.65 -16.65 9.42
CA THR A 324 19.84 -16.97 10.21
C THR A 324 20.13 -15.87 11.21
N PHE A 325 20.64 -16.25 12.37
CA PHE A 325 21.33 -15.39 13.30
C PHE A 325 22.83 -15.51 13.04
N VAL A 326 23.49 -14.36 13.11
CA VAL A 326 24.91 -14.24 12.90
C VAL A 326 25.42 -13.31 14.00
N GLY A 327 26.46 -13.73 14.72
CA GLY A 327 27.05 -12.96 15.81
C GLY A 327 27.51 -11.57 15.36
N GLN A 328 27.65 -10.66 16.31
CA GLN A 328 27.95 -9.25 16.03
C GLN A 328 29.31 -9.08 15.31
N ASP A 329 30.30 -9.92 15.64
CA ASP A 329 31.66 -9.87 15.08
C ASP A 329 31.84 -10.71 13.80
N PHE A 330 30.75 -11.01 13.09
CA PHE A 330 30.82 -11.86 11.92
C PHE A 330 31.46 -11.16 10.73
N THR A 331 32.63 -11.65 10.34
CA THR A 331 33.27 -11.35 9.06
C THR A 331 33.03 -12.49 8.07
N ARG A 332 32.80 -12.14 6.81
CA ARG A 332 32.58 -13.15 5.76
C ARG A 332 33.92 -13.79 5.40
N GLN A 333 33.97 -15.12 5.38
CA GLN A 333 35.15 -15.84 4.91
C GLN A 333 35.40 -15.57 3.42
N ASN A 334 36.67 -15.65 3.00
CA ASN A 334 37.05 -15.46 1.60
C ASN A 334 36.26 -16.41 0.67
N VAL A 335 35.83 -15.88 -0.48
CA VAL A 335 34.88 -16.52 -1.41
C VAL A 335 35.35 -17.90 -1.88
N LYS A 336 36.67 -18.14 -1.94
CA LYS A 336 37.24 -19.43 -2.33
C LYS A 336 37.03 -20.53 -1.28
N TYR A 337 36.96 -20.18 0.01
CA TYR A 337 36.82 -21.13 1.12
C TYR A 337 35.38 -21.19 1.67
N GLU A 338 34.56 -20.17 1.41
CA GLU A 338 33.16 -20.13 1.81
C GLU A 338 32.31 -21.17 1.05
N ARG A 339 31.93 -22.25 1.73
CA ARG A 339 30.99 -23.27 1.22
C ARG A 339 29.53 -22.95 1.53
N PHE A 340 29.23 -22.58 2.78
CA PHE A 340 27.89 -22.23 3.24
C PHE A 340 27.68 -20.72 3.22
N ILE A 341 26.80 -20.25 2.34
CA ILE A 341 26.50 -18.83 2.17
C ILE A 341 25.28 -18.48 3.01
N ARG A 342 25.46 -17.52 3.94
CA ARG A 342 24.39 -16.90 4.73
C ARG A 342 24.09 -15.51 4.15
N PRO A 343 23.05 -15.33 3.32
CA PRO A 343 22.80 -14.04 2.65
C PRO A 343 22.40 -12.96 3.66
N MET A 344 22.85 -11.73 3.47
CA MET A 344 22.60 -10.62 4.41
C MET A 344 21.12 -10.32 4.61
N GLY A 345 20.29 -10.45 3.56
CA GLY A 345 18.85 -10.20 3.63
C GLY A 345 18.08 -11.17 4.54
N LEU A 346 18.68 -12.31 4.91
CA LEU A 346 18.08 -13.30 5.82
C LEU A 346 18.71 -13.27 7.22
N ARG A 347 19.56 -12.29 7.53
CA ARG A 347 20.23 -12.19 8.83
C ARG A 347 19.41 -11.35 9.79
N TYR A 348 18.95 -11.98 10.87
CA TYR A 348 18.20 -11.32 11.94
C TYR A 348 19.10 -11.05 13.13
N LYS A 349 18.93 -9.87 13.75
CA LYS A 349 19.63 -9.49 15.00
C LYS A 349 18.70 -9.43 16.21
N LYS A 350 17.40 -9.27 15.98
CA LYS A 350 16.37 -9.10 17.02
C LYS A 350 15.24 -10.09 16.78
N ALA A 351 14.59 -10.51 17.85
CA ALA A 351 13.38 -11.32 17.85
C ALA A 351 12.25 -10.56 18.57
N ASN A 352 11.01 -10.79 18.15
CA ASN A 352 9.83 -10.36 18.87
C ASN A 352 9.46 -11.44 19.89
N VAL A 353 9.66 -11.15 21.17
CA VAL A 353 9.59 -12.12 22.25
C VAL A 353 8.39 -11.83 23.13
N THR A 354 7.55 -12.84 23.37
CA THR A 354 6.36 -12.74 24.22
C THR A 354 6.60 -13.37 25.58
N HIS A 355 6.23 -12.67 26.66
CA HIS A 355 6.21 -13.23 28.01
C HIS A 355 4.84 -13.86 28.31
N PRO A 356 4.72 -15.20 28.46
CA PRO A 356 3.43 -15.88 28.51
C PRO A 356 2.55 -15.46 29.70
N LYS A 357 3.15 -15.10 30.85
CA LYS A 357 2.38 -14.70 32.05
C LYS A 357 1.94 -13.24 32.06
N LEU A 358 2.65 -12.36 31.35
CA LEU A 358 2.39 -10.91 31.39
C LEU A 358 1.57 -10.45 30.18
N GLY A 359 1.51 -11.24 29.12
CA GLY A 359 0.83 -10.86 27.87
C GLY A 359 1.54 -9.72 27.11
N VAL A 360 2.78 -9.39 27.47
CA VAL A 360 3.56 -8.32 26.85
C VAL A 360 4.53 -8.91 25.81
N THR A 361 4.67 -8.22 24.69
CA THR A 361 5.64 -8.53 23.63
C THR A 361 6.72 -7.45 23.57
N VAL A 362 7.99 -7.86 23.53
CA VAL A 362 9.14 -6.95 23.49
C VAL A 362 10.11 -7.39 22.38
N GLN A 363 10.68 -6.42 21.66
CA GLN A 363 11.63 -6.69 20.58
C GLN A 363 13.08 -6.78 21.12
N LEU A 364 13.46 -7.95 21.58
CA LEU A 364 14.73 -8.21 22.24
C LEU A 364 15.84 -8.60 21.24
N PRO A 365 17.11 -8.19 21.47
CA PRO A 365 18.23 -8.65 20.66
C PRO A 365 18.55 -10.12 20.95
N ILE A 366 18.85 -10.86 19.87
CA ILE A 366 19.30 -12.25 19.94
C ILE A 366 20.78 -12.25 20.33
N ILE A 367 21.15 -13.04 21.32
CA ILE A 367 22.53 -13.22 21.76
C ILE A 367 23.13 -14.42 21.04
N ASN A 368 22.44 -15.56 21.09
CA ASN A 368 22.94 -16.81 20.54
C ASN A 368 21.79 -17.75 20.12
N VAL A 369 22.13 -18.73 19.29
CA VAL A 369 21.25 -19.86 18.94
C VAL A 369 21.72 -21.08 19.71
N GLN A 370 20.91 -21.55 20.66
CA GLN A 370 21.31 -22.63 21.56
C GLN A 370 21.03 -24.01 20.98
N LYS A 371 19.83 -24.21 20.42
CA LYS A 371 19.43 -25.54 19.91
C LYS A 371 18.47 -25.43 18.75
N ASN A 372 18.85 -26.01 17.61
CA ASN A 372 17.92 -26.29 16.53
C ASN A 372 17.40 -27.74 16.67
N PRO A 373 16.07 -27.98 16.62
CA PRO A 373 15.49 -29.31 16.83
C PRO A 373 15.81 -30.31 15.70
N ASN A 374 16.14 -29.85 14.49
CA ASN A 374 16.32 -30.74 13.34
C ASN A 374 17.73 -31.33 13.25
N ASN A 375 18.76 -30.48 13.37
CA ASN A 375 20.15 -30.91 13.23
C ASN A 375 21.10 -29.95 13.98
N PRO A 376 22.10 -30.44 14.75
CA PRO A 376 23.11 -29.61 15.39
C PRO A 376 23.95 -28.75 14.43
N LEU A 377 24.10 -29.15 13.16
CA LEU A 377 24.74 -28.34 12.12
C LEU A 377 24.02 -26.99 11.95
N TYR A 378 22.69 -27.00 12.03
CA TYR A 378 21.87 -25.79 11.88
C TYR A 378 22.02 -24.85 13.07
N THR A 379 22.28 -25.38 14.27
CA THR A 379 22.65 -24.58 15.44
C THR A 379 23.95 -23.82 15.16
N ARG A 380 24.99 -24.50 14.66
CA ARG A 380 26.29 -23.87 14.34
C ARG A 380 26.19 -22.82 13.23
N LEU A 381 25.35 -23.07 12.23
CA LEU A 381 25.08 -22.11 11.16
C LEU A 381 24.21 -20.93 11.62
N GLY A 382 23.54 -21.07 12.76
CA GLY A 382 22.65 -20.07 13.34
C GLY A 382 21.26 -20.04 12.69
N VAL A 383 20.75 -21.16 12.17
CA VAL A 383 19.44 -21.19 11.47
C VAL A 383 18.27 -21.02 12.45
N LEU A 384 17.43 -20.04 12.16
CA LEU A 384 16.23 -19.68 12.90
C LEU A 384 15.00 -20.33 12.25
N SER A 385 14.77 -21.60 12.58
CA SER A 385 13.56 -22.34 12.20
C SER A 385 12.55 -22.36 13.36
N ARG A 386 11.32 -22.80 13.08
CA ARG A 386 10.33 -23.07 14.12
C ARG A 386 10.88 -24.03 15.17
N GLY A 387 10.63 -23.73 16.43
CA GLY A 387 11.07 -24.49 17.59
C GLY A 387 12.57 -24.40 17.90
N THR A 388 13.35 -23.61 17.15
CA THR A 388 14.72 -23.28 17.55
C THR A 388 14.70 -22.53 18.88
N VAL A 389 15.55 -22.95 19.81
CA VAL A 389 15.77 -22.29 21.09
C VAL A 389 16.91 -21.29 20.93
N ILE A 390 16.63 -20.04 21.28
CA ILE A 390 17.54 -18.91 21.19
C ILE A 390 17.75 -18.28 22.56
N GLU A 391 18.92 -17.69 22.77
CA GLU A 391 19.20 -16.83 23.90
C GLU A 391 18.89 -15.39 23.50
N VAL A 392 18.04 -14.73 24.28
CA VAL A 392 17.65 -13.34 24.05
C VAL A 392 18.06 -12.49 25.23
N ASN A 393 18.49 -11.26 24.95
CA ASN A 393 18.79 -10.30 26.00
C ASN A 393 17.49 -9.82 26.63
N VAL A 394 17.36 -9.94 27.94
CA VAL A 394 16.15 -9.61 28.71
C VAL A 394 16.37 -8.46 29.69
N SER A 395 17.43 -7.67 29.52
CA SER A 395 17.71 -6.50 30.35
C SER A 395 16.54 -5.51 30.38
N GLU A 396 15.81 -5.36 29.26
CA GLU A 396 14.62 -4.50 29.15
C GLU A 396 13.43 -4.98 30.01
N LEU A 397 13.39 -6.26 30.41
CA LEU A 397 12.32 -6.81 31.25
C LEU A 397 12.59 -6.64 32.75
N GLY A 398 13.81 -6.27 33.14
CA GLY A 398 14.15 -6.03 34.55
C GLY A 398 14.01 -7.26 35.45
N MET A 399 14.24 -8.47 34.93
CA MET A 399 14.17 -9.69 35.75
C MET A 399 15.35 -9.76 36.71
N VAL A 400 15.08 -10.11 37.96
CA VAL A 400 16.08 -10.23 39.03
C VAL A 400 15.95 -11.61 39.67
N THR A 401 17.08 -12.24 39.98
CA THR A 401 17.12 -13.49 40.75
C THR A 401 16.82 -13.23 42.22
N THR A 402 16.48 -14.26 42.99
CA THR A 402 16.28 -14.13 44.46
C THR A 402 17.51 -13.56 45.19
N ALA A 403 18.69 -13.70 44.60
CA ALA A 403 19.96 -13.16 45.11
C ALA A 403 20.21 -11.69 44.71
N GLY A 404 19.24 -10.99 44.09
CA GLY A 404 19.40 -9.60 43.68
C GLY A 404 20.22 -9.38 42.40
N LYS A 405 20.74 -10.44 41.76
CA LYS A 405 21.47 -10.33 40.49
C LYS A 405 20.50 -10.16 39.32
N VAL A 406 20.77 -9.17 38.46
CA VAL A 406 19.98 -8.88 37.26
C VAL A 406 20.19 -9.97 36.21
N VAL A 407 19.09 -10.54 35.71
CA VAL A 407 19.10 -11.50 34.60
C VAL A 407 19.12 -10.72 33.30
N TRP A 408 20.19 -10.89 32.52
CA TRP A 408 20.35 -10.22 31.24
C TRP A 408 20.14 -11.15 30.04
N ALA A 409 20.13 -12.47 30.22
CA ALA A 409 19.88 -13.44 29.16
C ALA A 409 18.85 -14.49 29.60
N LYS A 410 17.94 -14.87 28.70
CA LYS A 410 16.98 -15.97 28.93
C LYS A 410 16.72 -16.73 27.64
N TYR A 411 16.34 -18.00 27.78
CA TYR A 411 15.94 -18.82 26.65
C TYR A 411 14.55 -18.44 26.15
N ALA A 412 14.42 -18.38 24.82
CA ALA A 412 13.15 -18.24 24.13
C ALA A 412 13.05 -19.28 23.03
N GLN A 413 11.84 -19.74 22.73
CA GLN A 413 11.58 -20.66 21.63
C GLN A 413 10.85 -19.94 20.51
N ILE A 414 11.36 -20.06 19.28
CA ILE A 414 10.71 -19.53 18.07
C ILE A 414 9.42 -20.31 17.79
N THR A 415 8.30 -19.60 17.64
CA THR A 415 6.97 -20.21 17.47
C THR A 415 6.49 -20.25 16.03
N ASN A 416 6.86 -19.26 15.22
CA ASN A 416 6.44 -19.14 13.82
C ASN A 416 7.46 -19.77 12.84
N ASN A 417 7.17 -19.68 11.54
CA ASN A 417 8.10 -20.00 10.46
C ASN A 417 8.64 -18.68 9.88
N PRO A 418 9.83 -18.20 10.30
CA PRO A 418 10.29 -16.86 9.96
C PRO A 418 10.52 -16.64 8.44
N GLU A 419 10.69 -17.72 7.68
CA GLU A 419 10.84 -17.71 6.22
C GLU A 419 9.61 -17.17 5.45
N ASN A 420 8.40 -17.32 6.01
CA ASN A 420 7.17 -16.89 5.36
C ASN A 420 6.74 -15.47 5.78
N ASP A 421 7.01 -15.11 7.03
CA ASP A 421 6.48 -13.88 7.64
C ASP A 421 7.49 -12.72 7.63
N GLY A 422 8.78 -13.03 7.51
CA GLY A 422 9.86 -12.06 7.67
C GLY A 422 10.05 -11.56 9.11
N CYS A 423 9.34 -12.14 10.08
CA CYS A 423 9.45 -11.83 11.50
C CYS A 423 9.91 -13.06 12.29
N VAL A 424 10.74 -12.86 13.32
CA VAL A 424 11.13 -13.94 14.25
C VAL A 424 10.32 -13.76 15.53
N ASN A 425 9.22 -14.51 15.67
CA ASN A 425 8.38 -14.49 16.86
C ASN A 425 8.78 -15.63 17.79
N ALA A 426 8.99 -15.32 19.07
CA ALA A 426 9.41 -16.29 20.07
C ALA A 426 8.63 -16.11 21.38
N VAL A 427 8.58 -17.18 22.18
CA VAL A 427 7.99 -17.19 23.52
C VAL A 427 9.10 -17.46 24.53
N LEU A 428 9.15 -16.69 25.61
CA LEU A 428 10.11 -16.93 26.70
C LEU A 428 9.83 -18.25 27.38
N LEU A 429 10.90 -18.99 27.65
CA LEU A 429 10.89 -20.17 28.51
C LEU A 429 11.07 -19.68 29.94
N VAL A 430 9.94 -19.47 30.64
CA VAL A 430 9.90 -18.81 31.96
C VAL A 430 10.30 -19.74 33.09
#